data_AF-A0A3D1XSZ9-F1
#
_entry.id   AF-A0A3D1XSZ9-F1
#
_cell.length_a   1.000
_cell.length_b   1.000
_cell.length_c   1.000
_cell.angle_alpha   90.00
_cell.angle_beta   90.00
_cell.angle_gamma   90.00
#
_symmetry.space_group_name_H-M   'P 1'
#
loop_
_entity.id
_entity.type
_entity.pdbx_description
1 polymer ?
#
loop_
_entity_poly.entity_id
_entity_poly.type
_entity_poly.pdbx_seq_one_letter_code
_entity_poly.pdbx_strand_id
1 'polypeptide(L)'
;YYRENQAKLKVVPIDGGTGPITPSEKTINDGSYRPLSRPIFIYISKLGSKRPEVKAFVRFYLAQASELVKEVGYISLPDKSYQLASDQFEKWLKGSLISGSSSDMEIKKVALK
;
A
#
# COMPACT_ATOMS: atom_id res chain seq x y z
N TYR A 1 -11.96 9.53 -9.78
CA TYR A 1 -13.37 10.01 -9.65
C TYR A 1 -13.51 11.52 -9.41
N TYR A 2 -13.30 12.08 -8.21
CA TYR A 2 -13.57 13.53 -7.99
C TYR A 2 -12.70 14.44 -8.89
N ARG A 3 -11.40 14.18 -8.98
CA ARG A 3 -10.47 14.98 -9.81
C ARG A 3 -10.93 15.09 -11.28
N GLU A 4 -11.49 14.03 -11.84
CA GLU A 4 -11.96 14.02 -13.24
C GLU A 4 -13.33 14.68 -13.42
N ASN A 5 -14.06 14.91 -12.33
CA ASN A 5 -15.46 15.36 -12.36
C ASN A 5 -15.67 16.68 -11.60
N GLN A 6 -14.62 17.48 -11.39
CA GLN A 6 -14.69 18.73 -10.63
C GLN A 6 -15.70 19.73 -11.19
N ALA A 7 -15.94 19.73 -12.50
CA ALA A 7 -16.93 20.60 -13.13
C ALA A 7 -18.39 20.20 -12.85
N LYS A 8 -18.62 18.95 -12.41
CA LYS A 8 -19.96 18.39 -12.17
C LYS A 8 -20.24 18.12 -10.69
N LEU A 9 -19.18 18.00 -9.88
CA LEU A 9 -19.27 17.59 -8.49
C LEU A 9 -18.76 18.69 -7.57
N LYS A 10 -19.57 19.03 -6.57
CA LYS A 10 -19.15 19.87 -5.45
C LYS A 10 -18.52 19.01 -4.36
N VAL A 11 -17.28 19.31 -3.97
CA VAL A 11 -16.66 18.64 -2.82
C VAL A 11 -17.27 19.13 -1.52
N VAL A 12 -17.55 18.16 -0.65
CA VAL A 12 -17.96 18.37 0.73
C VAL A 12 -16.83 17.86 1.63
N PRO A 13 -16.28 18.69 2.52
CA PRO A 13 -15.31 18.23 3.52
C PRO A 13 -15.93 17.18 4.44
N ILE A 14 -15.13 16.20 4.87
CA ILE A 14 -15.59 15.09 5.71
C ILE A 14 -14.99 15.23 7.10
N ASP A 15 -15.83 15.13 8.13
CA ASP A 15 -15.38 15.11 9.52
C ASP A 15 -15.14 13.66 9.98
N GLY A 16 -13.89 13.37 10.34
CA GLY A 16 -13.45 12.08 10.87
C GLY A 16 -13.26 12.08 12.39
N GLY A 17 -13.70 13.11 13.10
CA GLY A 17 -13.54 13.28 14.56
C GLY A 17 -12.58 14.40 14.97
N THR A 18 -11.96 15.09 14.00
CA THR A 18 -11.04 16.22 14.24
C THR A 18 -11.47 17.48 13.51
N GLY A 19 -12.73 17.53 13.07
CA GLY A 19 -13.28 18.58 12.24
C GLY A 19 -13.21 18.24 10.73
N PRO A 20 -13.88 19.05 9.89
CA PRO A 20 -14.04 18.73 8.47
C PRO A 20 -12.74 18.90 7.68
N ILE A 21 -12.33 17.85 6.95
CA ILE A 21 -11.14 17.84 6.10
C ILE A 21 -11.52 17.67 4.63
N THR A 22 -10.89 18.46 3.76
CA THR A 22 -11.08 18.38 2.30
C THR A 22 -10.16 17.30 1.71
N PRO A 23 -10.62 16.48 0.74
CA PRO A 23 -9.76 15.52 0.06
C PRO A 23 -8.68 16.21 -0.77
N SER A 24 -7.43 15.81 -0.57
CA SER A 24 -6.27 16.22 -1.36
C SER A 24 -5.23 15.11 -1.31
N GLU A 25 -4.22 15.16 -2.19
CA GLU A 25 -3.11 14.20 -2.14
C GLU A 25 -2.42 14.17 -0.78
N LYS A 26 -2.21 15.36 -0.22
CA LYS A 26 -1.61 15.53 1.09
C LYS A 26 -2.46 14.91 2.19
N THR A 27 -3.73 15.31 2.29
CA THR A 27 -4.64 14.85 3.35
C THR A 27 -4.96 13.36 3.26
N ILE A 28 -4.88 12.78 2.05
CA ILE A 28 -5.01 11.34 1.82
C ILE A 28 -3.73 10.61 2.25
N ASN A 29 -2.55 11.08 1.82
CA ASN A 29 -1.27 10.41 2.09
C ASN A 29 -0.80 10.55 3.54
N ASP A 30 -1.16 11.63 4.24
CA ASP A 30 -0.89 11.79 5.68
C ASP A 30 -1.98 11.18 6.58
N GLY A 31 -3.03 10.62 5.97
CA GLY A 31 -4.09 9.91 6.67
C GLY A 31 -5.04 10.80 7.48
N SER A 32 -5.01 12.13 7.30
CA SER A 32 -5.96 13.04 7.94
C SER A 32 -7.36 13.00 7.32
N TYR A 33 -7.48 12.62 6.04
CA TYR A 33 -8.76 12.49 5.35
C TYR A 33 -9.42 11.13 5.62
N ARG A 34 -10.03 10.95 6.80
CA ARG A 34 -10.72 9.72 7.21
C ARG A 34 -12.23 9.94 7.35
N PRO A 35 -13.05 8.89 7.18
CA PRO A 35 -12.70 7.48 6.92
C PRO A 35 -12.62 7.12 5.43
N LEU A 36 -12.78 8.09 4.52
CA LEU A 36 -12.94 7.81 3.09
C LEU A 36 -11.62 7.61 2.31
N SER A 37 -10.47 7.70 2.96
CA SER A 37 -9.19 7.25 2.41
C SER A 37 -8.67 6.01 3.14
N ARG A 38 -8.10 5.08 2.38
CA ARG A 38 -7.40 3.90 2.92
C ARG A 38 -6.31 3.42 1.97
N PRO A 39 -5.17 2.92 2.48
CA PRO A 39 -4.19 2.22 1.68
C PRO A 39 -4.77 0.90 1.14
N ILE A 40 -4.33 0.51 -0.05
CA ILE A 40 -4.65 -0.78 -0.66
C ILE A 40 -3.44 -1.70 -0.47
N PHE A 41 -3.69 -2.93 -0.03
CA PHE A 41 -2.65 -3.92 0.22
C PHE A 41 -2.78 -5.08 -0.76
N ILE A 42 -1.63 -5.59 -1.20
CA ILE A 42 -1.52 -6.90 -1.86
C ILE A 42 -1.04 -7.92 -0.83
N TYR A 43 -1.64 -9.11 -0.84
CA TYR A 43 -1.29 -10.18 0.09
C TYR A 43 -0.62 -11.32 -0.66
N ILE A 44 0.55 -11.71 -0.20
CA ILE A 44 1.37 -12.75 -0.84
C ILE A 44 1.44 -13.93 0.11
N SER A 45 1.04 -15.11 -0.36
CA SER A 45 1.14 -16.33 0.45
C SER A 45 2.58 -16.83 0.51
N LYS A 46 2.96 -17.49 1.61
CA LYS A 46 4.28 -18.13 1.78
C LYS A 46 4.58 -19.16 0.70
N LEU A 47 3.56 -19.86 0.21
CA LEU A 47 3.72 -20.84 -0.89
C LEU A 47 3.90 -20.12 -2.23
N GLY A 48 3.12 -19.08 -2.47
CA GLY A 48 3.22 -18.25 -3.68
C GLY A 48 4.60 -17.62 -3.82
N SER A 49 5.20 -17.14 -2.74
CA SER A 49 6.52 -16.50 -2.77
C SER A 49 7.68 -17.44 -3.15
N LYS A 50 7.48 -18.76 -3.09
CA LYS A 50 8.47 -19.72 -3.60
C LYS A 50 8.57 -19.69 -5.13
N ARG A 51 7.47 -19.33 -5.81
CA ARG A 51 7.41 -19.26 -7.27
C ARG A 51 8.17 -18.03 -7.81
N PRO A 52 9.14 -18.21 -8.72
CA PRO A 52 9.93 -17.09 -9.27
C PRO A 52 9.07 -16.02 -9.95
N GLU A 53 8.03 -16.41 -10.67
CA GLU A 53 7.08 -15.53 -11.37
C GLU A 53 6.28 -14.64 -10.41
N VAL A 54 5.92 -15.15 -9.22
CA VAL A 54 5.22 -14.33 -8.20
C VAL A 54 6.16 -13.28 -7.63
N LYS A 55 7.42 -13.65 -7.35
CA LYS A 55 8.44 -12.69 -6.89
C LYS A 55 8.69 -11.60 -7.92
N ALA A 56 8.81 -11.99 -9.19
CA ALA A 56 9.00 -11.06 -10.29
C ALA A 56 7.81 -10.09 -10.43
N PHE A 57 6.58 -10.61 -10.37
CA PHE A 57 5.37 -9.80 -10.41
C PHE A 57 5.32 -8.77 -9.27
N VAL A 58 5.59 -9.17 -8.03
CA VAL A 58 5.54 -8.25 -6.88
C VAL A 58 6.60 -7.16 -7.00
N ARG A 59 7.81 -7.49 -7.46
CA ARG A 59 8.87 -6.49 -7.71
C ARG A 59 8.45 -5.49 -8.79
N PHE A 60 7.92 -6.00 -9.91
CA PHE A 60 7.38 -5.16 -10.97
C PHE A 60 6.26 -4.26 -10.47
N TYR A 61 5.29 -4.82 -9.74
CA TYR A 61 4.19 -4.08 -9.14
C TYR A 61 4.69 -2.93 -8.29
N LEU A 62 5.61 -3.19 -7.34
CA LEU A 62 6.14 -2.13 -6.47
C LEU A 62 6.97 -1.08 -7.22
N ALA A 63 7.67 -1.48 -8.28
CA ALA A 63 8.49 -0.58 -9.10
C ALA A 63 7.65 0.33 -10.02
N GLN A 64 6.45 -0.11 -10.43
CA GLN A 64 5.62 0.60 -11.42
C GLN A 64 4.35 1.21 -10.82
N ALA A 65 3.97 0.80 -9.60
CA ALA A 65 2.69 1.19 -9.01
C ALA A 65 2.52 2.71 -8.87
N SER A 66 3.57 3.47 -8.59
CA SER A 66 3.47 4.93 -8.42
C SER A 66 2.96 5.65 -9.68
N GLU A 67 3.29 5.11 -10.86
CA GLU A 67 2.86 5.64 -12.15
C GLU A 67 1.49 5.07 -12.54
N LEU A 68 1.35 3.75 -12.52
CA LEU A 68 0.14 3.06 -13.00
C LEU A 68 -1.12 3.42 -12.21
N VAL A 69 -1.01 3.67 -10.90
CA VAL A 69 -2.17 4.04 -10.07
C VAL A 69 -2.81 5.36 -10.48
N LYS A 70 -2.04 6.27 -11.09
CA LYS A 70 -2.56 7.57 -11.54
C LYS A 70 -3.48 7.41 -12.75
N GLU A 71 -3.19 6.44 -13.64
CA GLU A 71 -4.00 6.18 -14.84
C GLU A 71 -5.40 5.64 -14.51
N VAL A 72 -5.52 4.90 -13.41
CA VAL A 72 -6.78 4.31 -12.95
C VAL A 72 -7.49 5.15 -11.89
N GLY A 73 -7.01 6.38 -11.64
CA GLY A 73 -7.67 7.36 -10.78
C GLY A 73 -7.46 7.18 -9.27
N TYR A 74 -6.44 6.40 -8.86
CA TYR A 74 -5.97 6.33 -7.48
C TYR A 74 -4.92 7.41 -7.18
N ILE A 75 -4.65 7.61 -5.89
CA ILE A 75 -3.58 8.48 -5.41
C ILE A 75 -2.35 7.61 -5.15
N SER A 76 -1.21 7.97 -5.75
CA SER A 76 0.06 7.32 -5.50
C SER A 76 0.52 7.56 -4.07
N LEU A 77 1.06 6.51 -3.45
CA LEU A 77 1.76 6.66 -2.18
C LEU A 77 3.04 7.48 -2.38
N PRO A 78 3.60 8.07 -1.31
CA PRO A 78 4.94 8.66 -1.38
C PRO A 78 5.99 7.62 -1.79
N ASP A 79 7.01 8.01 -2.55
CA ASP A 79 8.08 7.12 -3.02
C ASP A 79 8.74 6.32 -1.90
N LYS A 80 8.95 6.97 -0.75
CA LYS A 80 9.48 6.34 0.46
C LYS A 80 8.64 5.15 0.93
N SER A 81 7.32 5.18 0.75
CA SER A 81 6.42 4.08 1.09
C SER A 81 6.59 2.90 0.15
N TYR A 82 6.78 3.13 -1.15
CA TYR A 82 7.08 2.07 -2.12
C TYR A 82 8.45 1.44 -1.83
N GLN A 83 9.47 2.26 -1.54
CA GLN A 83 10.79 1.76 -1.16
C GLN A 83 10.72 0.90 0.10
N LEU A 84 10.02 1.37 1.14
CA LEU A 84 9.83 0.62 2.37
C LEU A 84 9.13 -0.73 2.12
N ALA A 85 8.10 -0.74 1.27
CA ALA A 85 7.39 -1.97 0.90
C ALA A 85 8.31 -2.95 0.14
N SER A 86 9.13 -2.44 -0.78
CA SER A 86 10.12 -3.24 -1.52
C SER A 86 11.17 -3.86 -0.58
N ASP A 87 11.73 -3.05 0.33
CA ASP A 87 12.72 -3.51 1.31
C ASP A 87 12.13 -4.55 2.26
N GLN A 88 10.90 -4.33 2.73
CA GLN A 88 10.16 -5.28 3.55
C GLN A 88 9.91 -6.60 2.81
N PHE A 89 9.54 -6.53 1.53
CA PHE A 89 9.33 -7.71 0.70
C PHE A 89 10.61 -8.51 0.53
N GLU A 90 11.73 -7.87 0.19
CA GLU A 90 13.03 -8.55 0.04
C GLU A 90 13.53 -9.14 1.36
N LYS A 91 13.35 -8.42 2.48
CA LYS A 91 13.66 -8.95 3.81
C LYS A 91 12.80 -10.16 4.16
N TRP A 92 11.51 -10.10 3.86
CA TRP A 92 10.58 -11.20 4.11
C TRP A 92 10.89 -12.42 3.23
N LEU A 93 11.27 -12.22 1.96
CA LEU A 93 11.73 -13.30 1.09
C LEU A 93 12.96 -13.99 1.67
N LYS A 94 13.98 -13.23 2.11
CA LYS A 94 15.18 -13.79 2.75
C LYS A 94 14.82 -14.59 4.00
N GLY A 95 13.97 -14.06 4.87
CA GLY A 95 13.50 -14.76 6.08
C GLY A 95 12.69 -16.02 5.75
N SER A 96 11.81 -15.96 4.74
CA SER A 96 11.00 -17.11 4.30
C SER A 96 11.82 -18.20 3.60
N LEU A 97 12.93 -17.82 2.96
CA LEU A 97 13.86 -18.77 2.35
C LEU A 97 14.72 -19.46 3.42
N ILE A 98 15.11 -18.73 4.48
CA ILE A 98 15.85 -19.29 5.63
C ILE A 98 14.95 -20.18 6.48
N SER A 99 13.68 -19.80 6.71
CA SER A 99 12.72 -20.64 7.45
C SER A 99 12.23 -21.87 6.66
N GLY A 100 12.74 -22.07 5.44
CA GLY A 100 12.49 -23.27 4.63
C GLY A 100 13.33 -24.47 5.06
N SER A 101 14.36 -24.26 5.90
CA SER A 101 15.11 -25.31 6.58
C SER A 101 15.00 -25.13 8.10
N SER A 102 14.52 -26.17 8.77
CA SER A 102 14.47 -26.35 10.24
C SER A 102 13.52 -25.40 11.00
N SER A 103 12.41 -26.00 11.46
CA SER A 103 11.84 -25.87 12.80
C SER A 103 12.08 -24.54 13.52
N ASP A 104 11.09 -23.64 13.49
CA ASP A 104 10.48 -23.03 14.69
C ASP A 104 9.49 -21.93 14.26
N MET A 105 8.20 -22.23 14.40
CA MET A 105 7.11 -21.27 14.21
C MET A 105 6.90 -20.47 15.50
N GLU A 106 7.54 -19.31 15.63
CA GLU A 106 7.02 -18.23 16.48
C GLU A 106 6.35 -17.16 15.61
N ILE A 107 5.03 -17.05 15.75
CA ILE A 107 4.21 -16.00 15.14
C ILE A 107 4.50 -14.68 15.87
N LYS A 108 5.35 -13.81 15.31
CA LYS A 108 5.40 -12.40 15.73
C LYS A 108 4.42 -11.57 14.89
N LYS A 109 3.29 -11.21 15.51
CA LYS A 109 2.37 -10.16 15.05
C LYS A 109 3.15 -8.84 14.92
N VAL A 110 3.28 -8.30 13.72
CA VAL A 110 3.69 -6.90 13.55
C VAL A 110 2.46 -6.04 13.78
N ALA A 111 2.32 -5.55 15.00
CA ALA A 111 1.41 -4.45 15.33
C ALA A 111 2.05 -3.14 14.83
N LEU A 112 1.37 -2.48 13.91
CA LEU A 112 1.62 -1.06 13.61
C LEU A 112 1.07 -0.26 14.80
N LYS A 113 1.96 0.49 15.45
CA LYS A 113 1.60 1.55 16.40
C LYS A 113 0.90 2.70 15.67
#